data_AF-A0A832YYR7-F1
#
_entry.id   AF-A0A832YYR7-F1
#
_cell.length_a   1.000
_cell.length_b   1.000
_cell.length_c   1.000
_cell.angle_alpha   90.00
_cell.angle_beta   90.00
_cell.angle_gamma   90.00
#
_symmetry.space_group_name_H-M   'P 1'
#
loop_
_entity.id
_entity.type
_entity.pdbx_description
1 polymer ?
#
loop_
_entity_poly.entity_id
_entity_poly.type
_entity_poly.pdbx_seq_one_letter_code
_entity_poly.pdbx_strand_id
1 'polypeptide(L)'
;MRLISWRKLREIVASADVVLEVLDIRDPLATQSKKAENIVRKLGRDLIVVLNKCDLVPLWVSKGWAKYFRSQGYKTVFVSATHRYGTKKLRKAIAEMITVRPAVLAVIGYPKVGKSSIINALKGKHAAPTSPYPGTTGYTKVSQLYRIGNDLYIIDTPGIIPIEGEGIEAVIRGKPVESIEEPVNVAIELIKRILHYNPKAFKIAYGITETDPIKILETIALKRGWIYKKTHEPNIDEAARAVIRDYHRGKIPFYVPPPSC
;
A
#
# COMPACT_ATOMS: atom_id res chain seq x y z
N MET A 1 -9.74 10.18 5.18
CA MET A 1 -9.66 8.92 4.39
C MET A 1 -10.76 8.00 4.88
N ARG A 2 -11.63 7.47 4.01
CA ARG A 2 -12.76 6.63 4.39
C ARG A 2 -12.48 5.20 3.92
N LEU A 3 -12.45 4.23 4.83
CA LEU A 3 -12.41 2.81 4.46
C LEU A 3 -13.78 2.42 3.89
N ILE A 4 -13.83 1.59 2.84
CA ILE A 4 -15.11 1.07 2.32
C ILE A 4 -15.57 -0.11 3.16
N SER A 5 -16.87 -0.40 3.19
CA SER A 5 -17.38 -1.59 3.87
C SER A 5 -17.10 -2.87 3.07
N TRP A 6 -17.13 -4.03 3.74
CA TRP A 6 -17.06 -5.33 3.08
C TRP A 6 -18.16 -5.54 2.03
N ARG A 7 -19.36 -5.00 2.27
CA ARG A 7 -20.47 -4.99 1.30
C ARG A 7 -20.06 -4.25 0.02
N LYS A 8 -19.50 -3.04 0.18
CA LYS A 8 -19.10 -2.23 -0.97
C LYS A 8 -17.93 -2.86 -1.74
N LEU A 9 -16.96 -3.47 -1.04
CA LEU A 9 -15.89 -4.22 -1.69
C LEU A 9 -16.46 -5.36 -2.55
N ARG A 10 -17.45 -6.09 -2.05
CA ARG A 10 -18.12 -7.15 -2.79
C ARG A 10 -18.80 -6.64 -4.06
N GLU A 11 -19.47 -5.49 -4.00
CA GLU A 11 -20.06 -4.84 -5.19
C GLU A 11 -18.98 -4.50 -6.23
N ILE A 12 -17.85 -3.91 -5.81
CA ILE A 12 -16.73 -3.56 -6.69
C ILE A 12 -16.15 -4.80 -7.38
N VAL A 13 -15.91 -5.87 -6.61
CA VAL A 13 -15.37 -7.13 -7.14
C VAL A 13 -16.38 -7.79 -8.08
N ALA A 14 -17.68 -7.73 -7.77
CA ALA A 14 -18.72 -8.28 -8.64
C ALA A 14 -18.78 -7.57 -10.00
N SER A 15 -18.43 -6.28 -10.07
CA SER A 15 -18.38 -5.50 -11.31
C SER A 15 -17.04 -5.58 -12.06
N ALA A 16 -16.04 -6.30 -11.55
CA ALA A 16 -14.73 -6.40 -12.17
C ALA A 16 -14.52 -7.76 -12.85
N ASP A 17 -13.79 -7.77 -13.97
CA ASP A 17 -13.33 -8.99 -14.64
C ASP A 17 -12.01 -9.46 -14.03
N VAL A 18 -11.10 -8.51 -13.75
CA VAL A 18 -9.80 -8.77 -13.14
C VAL A 18 -9.63 -7.90 -11.89
N VAL A 19 -9.08 -8.47 -10.83
CA VAL A 19 -8.79 -7.76 -9.57
C VAL A 19 -7.28 -7.71 -9.34
N LEU A 20 -6.76 -6.52 -9.05
CA LEU A 20 -5.40 -6.32 -8.56
C LEU A 20 -5.42 -6.11 -7.05
N GLU A 21 -4.79 -7.00 -6.28
CA GLU A 21 -4.50 -6.72 -4.88
C GLU A 21 -3.10 -6.15 -4.74
N VAL A 22 -3.02 -4.90 -4.30
CA VAL A 22 -1.75 -4.19 -4.13
C VAL A 22 -1.25 -4.35 -2.70
N LEU A 23 -0.06 -4.94 -2.57
CA LEU A 23 0.64 -5.16 -1.30
C LEU A 23 1.90 -4.29 -1.23
N ASP A 24 2.30 -3.91 -0.01
CA ASP A 24 3.58 -3.24 0.24
C ASP A 24 4.68 -4.29 0.35
N ILE A 25 5.59 -4.37 -0.62
CA ILE A 25 6.58 -5.46 -0.71
C ILE A 25 7.57 -5.53 0.45
N ARG A 26 7.68 -4.46 1.25
CA ARG A 26 8.51 -4.45 2.45
C ARG A 26 7.97 -5.41 3.51
N ASP A 27 6.66 -5.60 3.56
CA ASP A 27 6.00 -6.57 4.41
C ASP A 27 4.63 -6.94 3.81
N PRO A 28 4.63 -7.80 2.78
CA PRO A 28 3.42 -8.06 2.01
C PRO A 28 2.40 -8.85 2.81
N LEU A 29 2.83 -9.69 3.76
CA LEU A 29 1.92 -10.46 4.60
C LEU A 29 1.11 -9.56 5.55
N ALA A 30 1.72 -8.53 6.12
CA ALA A 30 0.98 -7.59 6.97
C ALA A 30 0.05 -6.63 6.20
N THR A 31 0.11 -6.64 4.86
CA THR A 31 -0.78 -5.84 4.01
C THR A 31 -1.71 -6.66 3.14
N GLN A 32 -1.69 -8.00 3.32
CA GLN A 32 -2.53 -8.96 2.61
C GLN A 32 -3.89 -9.11 3.30
N SER A 33 -4.96 -9.19 2.51
CA SER A 33 -6.31 -9.42 3.02
C SER A 33 -6.87 -10.75 2.53
N LYS A 34 -6.74 -11.81 3.36
CA LYS A 34 -7.33 -13.12 3.07
C LYS A 34 -8.84 -13.05 2.90
N LYS A 35 -9.52 -12.14 3.61
CA LYS A 35 -10.96 -11.93 3.46
C LYS A 35 -11.32 -11.33 2.10
N ALA A 36 -10.55 -10.36 1.60
CA ALA A 36 -10.77 -9.82 0.27
C ALA A 36 -10.49 -10.87 -0.82
N GLU A 37 -9.38 -11.61 -0.72
CA GLU A 37 -9.06 -12.72 -1.62
C GLU A 37 -10.19 -13.76 -1.67
N ASN A 38 -10.74 -14.10 -0.50
CA ASN A 38 -11.89 -15.01 -0.41
C ASN A 38 -13.14 -14.48 -1.11
N ILE A 39 -13.39 -13.17 -1.07
CA ILE A 39 -14.50 -12.55 -1.80
C ILE A 39 -14.27 -12.66 -3.31
N VAL A 40 -13.06 -12.34 -3.77
CA VAL A 40 -12.65 -12.45 -5.19
C VAL A 40 -12.84 -13.87 -5.71
N ARG A 41 -12.32 -14.86 -4.96
CA ARG A 41 -12.46 -16.28 -5.29
C ARG A 41 -13.92 -16.75 -5.32
N LYS A 42 -14.73 -16.38 -4.32
CA LYS A 42 -16.16 -16.76 -4.26
C LYS A 42 -16.99 -16.16 -5.40
N LEU A 43 -16.57 -15.02 -5.95
CA LEU A 43 -17.21 -14.39 -7.10
C LEU A 43 -16.62 -14.86 -8.44
N GLY A 44 -15.69 -15.83 -8.43
CA GLY A 44 -15.09 -16.39 -9.64
C GLY A 44 -14.30 -15.37 -10.47
N ARG A 45 -13.70 -14.37 -9.81
CA ARG A 45 -12.90 -13.33 -10.48
C ARG A 45 -11.41 -13.65 -10.43
N ASP A 46 -10.69 -13.26 -11.48
CA ASP A 46 -9.24 -13.42 -11.53
C ASP A 46 -8.53 -12.45 -10.59
N LEU A 47 -7.52 -12.94 -9.89
CA LEU A 47 -6.72 -12.16 -8.94
C LEU A 47 -5.25 -12.11 -9.36
N ILE A 48 -4.71 -10.89 -9.46
CA ILE A 48 -3.27 -10.65 -9.58
C ILE A 48 -2.78 -9.96 -8.31
N VAL A 49 -1.81 -10.58 -7.64
CA VAL A 49 -1.09 -9.96 -6.52
C VAL A 49 -0.01 -9.04 -7.09
N VAL A 50 -0.06 -7.77 -6.70
CA VAL A 50 0.87 -6.72 -7.13
C VAL A 50 1.72 -6.27 -5.94
N LEU A 51 2.96 -6.73 -5.89
CA LEU A 51 3.93 -6.34 -4.86
C LEU A 51 4.54 -4.98 -5.23
N ASN A 52 3.99 -3.90 -4.69
CA ASN A 52 4.41 -2.55 -5.02
C ASN A 52 5.53 -2.04 -4.11
N LYS A 53 6.22 -0.98 -4.54
CA LYS A 53 7.38 -0.35 -3.88
C LYS A 53 8.64 -1.22 -3.89
N CYS A 54 8.86 -1.99 -4.97
CA CYS A 54 10.04 -2.86 -5.10
C CYS A 54 11.37 -2.10 -5.14
N ASP A 55 11.34 -0.77 -5.33
CA ASP A 55 12.48 0.13 -5.18
C ASP A 55 12.98 0.27 -3.73
N LEU A 56 12.16 -0.04 -2.73
CA LEU A 56 12.50 0.07 -1.32
C LEU A 56 13.20 -1.17 -0.74
N VAL A 57 13.36 -2.22 -1.54
CA VAL A 57 13.94 -3.50 -1.10
C VAL A 57 14.97 -4.02 -2.10
N PRO A 58 15.97 -4.80 -1.67
CA PRO A 58 16.88 -5.46 -2.59
C PRO A 58 16.17 -6.37 -3.61
N LEU A 59 16.78 -6.58 -4.76
CA LEU A 59 16.20 -7.41 -5.82
C LEU A 59 15.93 -8.85 -5.37
N TRP A 60 16.77 -9.42 -4.51
CA TRP A 60 16.58 -10.77 -3.99
C TRP A 60 15.31 -10.88 -3.13
N VAL A 61 14.98 -9.85 -2.34
CA VAL A 61 13.74 -9.75 -1.55
C VAL A 61 12.54 -9.70 -2.49
N SER A 62 12.61 -8.87 -3.54
CA SER A 62 11.54 -8.78 -4.54
C SER A 62 11.27 -10.11 -5.24
N LYS A 63 12.33 -10.82 -5.65
CA LYS A 63 12.23 -12.13 -6.29
C LYS A 63 11.71 -13.19 -5.31
N GLY A 64 12.19 -13.19 -4.07
CA GLY A 64 11.77 -14.16 -3.05
C GLY A 64 10.30 -14.03 -2.68
N TRP A 65 9.80 -12.81 -2.45
CA TRP A 65 8.36 -12.60 -2.22
C TRP A 65 7.53 -12.98 -3.44
N ALA A 66 7.97 -12.64 -4.65
CA ALA A 66 7.27 -13.07 -5.86
C ALA A 66 7.23 -14.60 -6.01
N LYS A 67 8.31 -15.32 -5.64
CA LYS A 67 8.35 -16.79 -5.61
C LYS A 67 7.35 -17.33 -4.59
N TYR A 68 7.36 -16.79 -3.38
CA TYR A 68 6.46 -17.19 -2.30
C TYR A 68 4.98 -17.07 -2.71
N PHE A 69 4.53 -15.92 -3.20
CA PHE A 69 3.12 -15.78 -3.61
C PHE A 69 2.77 -16.68 -4.81
N ARG A 70 3.70 -16.92 -5.75
CA ARG A 70 3.46 -17.87 -6.83
C ARG A 70 3.32 -19.31 -6.35
N SER A 71 4.10 -19.73 -5.36
CA SER A 71 3.97 -21.07 -4.78
C SER A 71 2.66 -21.25 -4.01
N GLN A 72 2.05 -20.16 -3.55
CA GLN A 72 0.70 -20.14 -2.98
C GLN A 72 -0.41 -20.08 -4.06
N GLY A 73 -0.06 -20.14 -5.35
CA GLY A 73 -1.02 -20.18 -6.46
C GLY A 73 -1.43 -18.81 -7.01
N TYR A 74 -0.86 -17.71 -6.53
CA TYR A 74 -1.20 -16.38 -7.06
C TYR A 74 -0.42 -16.05 -8.35
N LYS A 75 -1.08 -15.41 -9.32
CA LYS A 75 -0.36 -14.65 -10.36
C LYS A 75 0.26 -13.43 -9.67
N THR A 76 1.59 -13.32 -9.69
CA THR A 76 2.29 -12.25 -8.96
C THR A 76 3.27 -11.46 -9.81
N VAL A 77 3.18 -10.13 -9.71
CA VAL A 77 4.10 -9.17 -10.33
C VAL A 77 4.58 -8.17 -9.27
N PHE A 78 5.88 -7.93 -9.19
CA PHE A 78 6.41 -6.83 -8.39
C PHE A 78 6.70 -5.61 -9.25
N VAL A 79 6.44 -4.42 -8.71
CA VAL A 79 6.53 -3.15 -9.42
C VAL A 79 7.00 -2.02 -8.50
N SER A 80 7.56 -0.99 -9.12
CA SER A 80 7.63 0.34 -8.51
C SER A 80 6.77 1.27 -9.33
N ALA A 81 5.57 1.56 -8.84
CA ALA A 81 4.62 2.38 -9.59
C ALA A 81 5.11 3.82 -9.78
N THR A 82 5.74 4.40 -8.75
CA THR A 82 6.32 5.75 -8.75
C THR A 82 7.46 5.88 -9.76
N HIS A 83 8.31 4.86 -9.86
CA HIS A 83 9.42 4.80 -10.82
C HIS A 83 9.06 4.10 -12.14
N ARG A 84 7.78 3.76 -12.34
CA ARG A 84 7.24 3.01 -13.50
C ARG A 84 7.95 1.68 -13.80
N TYR A 85 8.73 1.14 -12.87
CA TYR A 85 9.40 -0.15 -13.02
C TYR A 85 8.39 -1.31 -12.93
N GLY A 86 8.55 -2.32 -13.79
CA GLY A 86 7.68 -3.50 -13.81
C GLY A 86 6.27 -3.27 -14.40
N THR A 87 5.90 -2.03 -14.72
CA THR A 87 4.57 -1.68 -15.24
C THR A 87 4.23 -2.37 -16.56
N LYS A 88 5.21 -2.55 -17.47
CA LYS A 88 5.01 -3.34 -18.71
C LYS A 88 4.66 -4.81 -18.40
N LYS A 89 5.33 -5.42 -17.42
CA LYS A 89 5.04 -6.80 -16.98
C LYS A 89 3.65 -6.89 -16.36
N LEU A 90 3.26 -5.89 -15.55
CA LEU A 90 1.91 -5.81 -14.99
C LEU A 90 0.84 -5.71 -16.09
N ARG A 91 1.04 -4.85 -17.09
CA ARG A 91 0.11 -4.74 -18.24
C ARG A 91 -0.01 -6.04 -19.01
N LYS A 92 1.11 -6.73 -19.25
CA LYS A 92 1.10 -8.05 -19.89
C LYS A 92 0.30 -9.05 -19.06
N ALA A 93 0.54 -9.12 -17.75
CA ALA A 93 -0.19 -10.03 -16.86
C ALA A 93 -1.70 -9.72 -16.81
N ILE A 94 -2.10 -8.44 -16.86
CA ILE A 94 -3.51 -8.04 -16.98
C ILE A 94 -4.09 -8.50 -18.32
N ALA A 95 -3.39 -8.24 -19.43
CA ALA A 95 -3.86 -8.61 -20.76
C ALA A 95 -4.01 -10.14 -20.94
N GLU A 96 -3.15 -10.94 -20.30
CA GLU A 96 -3.25 -12.40 -20.28
C GLU A 96 -4.50 -12.92 -19.54
N MET A 97 -5.08 -12.14 -18.63
CA MET A 97 -6.29 -12.51 -17.87
C MET A 97 -7.58 -11.98 -18.50
N ILE A 98 -7.48 -11.04 -19.44
CA ILE A 98 -8.66 -10.45 -20.09
C ILE A 98 -9.14 -11.37 -21.20
N THR A 99 -10.32 -11.96 -21.02
CA THR A 99 -10.99 -12.82 -22.01
C THR A 99 -12.10 -12.10 -22.78
N VAL A 100 -12.65 -11.01 -22.24
CA VAL A 100 -13.76 -10.23 -22.84
C VAL A 100 -13.37 -8.76 -22.92
N ARG A 101 -13.84 -8.05 -23.95
CA ARG A 101 -13.62 -6.61 -24.12
C ARG A 101 -14.94 -5.87 -24.36
N PRO A 102 -15.13 -4.68 -23.78
CA PRO A 102 -14.23 -4.02 -22.84
C PRO A 102 -14.17 -4.72 -21.48
N ALA A 103 -13.00 -4.69 -20.82
CA ALA A 103 -12.78 -5.29 -19.51
C ALA A 103 -12.76 -4.26 -18.38
N VAL A 104 -13.13 -4.68 -17.19
CA VAL A 104 -13.14 -3.87 -15.97
C VAL A 104 -12.12 -4.42 -14.97
N LEU A 105 -11.22 -3.54 -14.54
CA LEU A 105 -10.18 -3.81 -13.56
C LEU A 105 -10.52 -3.12 -12.23
N ALA A 106 -10.55 -3.89 -11.14
CA ALA A 106 -10.61 -3.33 -9.79
C ALA A 106 -9.22 -3.34 -9.15
N VAL A 107 -8.84 -2.24 -8.50
CA VAL A 107 -7.61 -2.16 -7.71
C VAL A 107 -7.95 -2.08 -6.22
N ILE A 108 -7.57 -3.11 -5.48
CA ILE A 108 -7.84 -3.26 -4.04
C ILE A 108 -6.52 -3.34 -3.26
N GLY A 109 -6.60 -3.23 -1.93
CA GLY A 109 -5.45 -3.24 -1.02
C GLY A 109 -5.59 -2.25 0.15
N TYR A 110 -4.80 -2.44 1.19
CA TYR A 110 -4.76 -1.58 2.39
C TYR A 110 -4.38 -0.12 2.10
N PRO A 111 -4.62 0.85 3.01
CA PRO A 111 -4.13 2.21 2.82
C PRO A 111 -2.62 2.25 2.63
N LYS A 112 -2.16 3.27 1.90
CA LYS A 112 -0.73 3.62 1.80
C LYS A 112 0.17 2.53 1.18
N VAL A 113 -0.38 1.43 0.64
CA VAL A 113 0.35 0.41 -0.16
C VAL A 113 0.71 0.90 -1.58
N GLY A 114 0.09 2.00 -2.03
CA GLY A 114 0.37 2.62 -3.33
C GLY A 114 -0.61 2.28 -4.45
N LYS A 115 -1.86 1.92 -4.13
CA LYS A 115 -2.95 1.73 -5.11
C LYS A 115 -3.10 2.89 -6.09
N SER A 116 -3.17 4.13 -5.59
CA SER A 116 -3.31 5.32 -6.46
C SER A 116 -2.11 5.47 -7.40
N SER A 117 -0.89 5.13 -6.94
CA SER A 117 0.29 5.12 -7.79
C SER A 117 0.18 4.05 -8.89
N ILE A 118 -0.32 2.85 -8.57
CA ILE A 118 -0.58 1.79 -9.56
C ILE A 118 -1.61 2.25 -10.59
N ILE A 119 -2.74 2.79 -10.12
CA ILE A 119 -3.80 3.31 -10.98
C ILE A 119 -3.23 4.39 -11.91
N ASN A 120 -2.44 5.34 -11.40
CA ASN A 120 -1.84 6.40 -12.21
C ASN A 120 -0.79 5.86 -13.20
N ALA A 121 0.01 4.88 -12.79
CA ALA A 121 0.95 4.20 -13.68
C ALA A 121 0.23 3.44 -14.79
N LEU A 122 -0.95 2.87 -14.51
CA LEU A 122 -1.79 2.18 -15.47
C LEU A 122 -2.58 3.12 -16.39
N LYS A 123 -3.10 4.24 -15.88
CA LYS A 123 -3.83 5.28 -16.63
C LYS A 123 -2.97 5.91 -17.74
N GLY A 124 -1.68 6.11 -17.51
CA GLY A 124 -0.83 6.84 -18.46
C GLY A 124 -1.21 8.32 -18.55
N LYS A 125 -0.70 9.05 -19.56
CA LYS A 125 -0.90 10.50 -19.70
C LYS A 125 -2.28 10.90 -20.28
N HIS A 126 -2.99 9.98 -20.92
CA HIS A 126 -4.21 10.27 -21.70
C HIS A 126 -5.50 9.70 -21.08
N ALA A 127 -5.49 9.31 -19.81
CA ALA A 127 -6.69 8.79 -19.16
C ALA A 127 -7.70 9.91 -18.89
N ALA A 128 -8.96 9.66 -19.22
CA ALA A 128 -10.08 10.56 -18.95
C ALA A 128 -11.05 9.93 -17.94
N PRO A 129 -11.56 10.70 -16.96
CA PRO A 129 -12.67 10.26 -16.12
C PRO A 129 -13.91 10.04 -16.98
N THR A 130 -14.70 9.01 -16.67
CA THR A 130 -15.95 8.72 -17.41
C THR A 130 -17.03 8.20 -16.45
N SER A 131 -18.30 8.47 -16.76
CA SER A 131 -19.42 8.30 -15.82
C SER A 131 -20.51 7.31 -16.26
N PRO A 132 -20.41 6.61 -17.41
CA PRO A 132 -20.84 5.21 -17.41
C PRO A 132 -20.08 4.27 -18.38
N TYR A 133 -20.06 2.98 -18.01
CA TYR A 133 -19.84 1.87 -18.94
C TYR A 133 -21.11 1.68 -19.83
N PRO A 134 -21.00 1.35 -21.12
CA PRO A 134 -22.18 1.07 -21.95
C PRO A 134 -22.98 -0.10 -21.37
N GLY A 135 -24.21 0.14 -20.90
CA GLY A 135 -25.14 -0.93 -20.49
C GLY A 135 -25.23 -1.23 -18.99
N THR A 136 -24.74 -0.39 -18.08
CA THR A 136 -24.93 -0.61 -16.62
C THR A 136 -25.47 0.63 -15.90
N THR A 137 -26.73 0.56 -15.46
CA THR A 137 -27.34 1.50 -14.51
C THR A 137 -26.89 1.14 -13.09
N GLY A 138 -26.12 2.01 -12.41
CA GLY A 138 -25.84 1.80 -10.99
C GLY A 138 -24.51 2.31 -10.43
N TYR A 139 -23.67 3.00 -11.20
CA TYR A 139 -22.46 3.61 -10.65
C TYR A 139 -22.82 4.80 -9.75
N THR A 140 -22.97 4.51 -8.47
CA THR A 140 -23.21 5.47 -7.39
C THR A 140 -21.93 6.26 -7.08
N LYS A 141 -22.10 7.52 -6.67
CA LYS A 141 -21.14 8.63 -6.41
C LYS A 141 -19.79 8.33 -5.68
N VAL A 142 -19.46 7.08 -5.33
CA VAL A 142 -18.33 6.70 -4.46
C VAL A 142 -17.15 6.07 -5.21
N SER A 143 -17.34 5.49 -6.39
CA SER A 143 -16.26 4.89 -7.21
C SER A 143 -16.21 5.57 -8.58
N GLN A 144 -15.05 6.09 -8.97
CA GLN A 144 -14.86 6.72 -10.27
C GLN A 144 -14.36 5.69 -11.29
N LEU A 145 -15.00 5.61 -12.45
CA LEU A 145 -14.55 4.75 -13.54
C LEU A 145 -13.61 5.54 -14.46
N TYR A 146 -12.47 4.96 -14.81
CA TYR A 146 -11.51 5.56 -15.71
C TYR A 146 -11.28 4.66 -16.90
N ARG A 147 -11.49 5.18 -18.11
CA ARG A 147 -11.16 4.47 -19.35
C ARG A 147 -9.66 4.55 -19.61
N ILE A 148 -9.04 3.42 -19.92
CA ILE A 148 -7.62 3.28 -20.23
C ILE A 148 -7.48 2.66 -21.61
N GLY A 149 -7.07 3.47 -22.59
CA GLY A 149 -7.12 3.06 -23.99
C GLY A 149 -8.57 2.81 -24.42
N ASN A 150 -8.77 1.88 -25.36
CA ASN A 150 -10.08 1.66 -25.95
C ASN A 150 -10.92 0.62 -25.19
N ASP A 151 -10.29 -0.39 -24.60
CA ASP A 151 -10.97 -1.62 -24.17
C ASP A 151 -10.81 -1.96 -22.69
N LEU A 152 -10.29 -1.05 -21.86
CA LEU A 152 -10.07 -1.30 -20.44
C LEU A 152 -10.63 -0.15 -19.60
N TYR A 153 -11.32 -0.50 -18.53
CA TYR A 153 -11.79 0.42 -17.51
C TYR A 153 -11.14 0.08 -16.16
N ILE A 154 -10.79 1.08 -15.36
CA ILE A 154 -10.37 0.92 -13.96
C ILE A 154 -11.41 1.52 -13.05
N ILE A 155 -11.85 0.74 -12.06
CA ILE A 155 -12.62 1.24 -10.93
C ILE A 155 -11.64 1.84 -9.92
N ASP A 156 -11.62 3.18 -9.83
CA ASP A 156 -10.90 3.91 -8.80
C ASP A 156 -11.77 3.98 -7.55
N THR A 157 -11.30 3.29 -6.51
CA THR A 157 -11.96 3.23 -5.21
C THR A 157 -11.15 4.09 -4.24
N PRO A 158 -11.54 5.36 -4.00
CA PRO A 158 -10.93 6.16 -2.96
C PRO A 158 -11.24 5.52 -1.60
N GLY A 159 -10.31 4.70 -1.09
CA GLY A 159 -10.50 3.85 0.10
C GLY A 159 -10.74 2.39 -0.31
N ILE A 160 -9.72 1.54 -0.43
CA ILE A 160 -9.11 0.73 0.64
C ILE A 160 -10.01 -0.39 1.18
N ILE A 161 -9.52 -1.63 1.08
CA ILE A 161 -10.05 -2.79 1.81
C ILE A 161 -10.05 -2.49 3.32
N PRO A 162 -11.12 -2.78 4.08
CA PRO A 162 -11.09 -2.70 5.54
C PRO A 162 -9.83 -3.35 6.09
N ILE A 163 -9.12 -2.63 6.92
CA ILE A 163 -7.96 -3.20 7.60
C ILE A 163 -8.47 -4.30 8.53
N GLU A 164 -7.80 -5.44 8.47
CA GLU A 164 -8.04 -6.57 9.36
C GLU A 164 -6.95 -6.63 10.42
N GLY A 165 -7.28 -7.30 11.53
CA GLY A 165 -6.34 -7.59 12.60
C GLY A 165 -6.06 -6.42 13.53
N GLU A 166 -5.20 -6.70 14.49
CA GLU A 166 -4.71 -5.78 15.49
C GLU A 166 -3.22 -5.53 15.28
N GLY A 167 -2.71 -4.43 15.83
CA GLY A 167 -1.30 -4.09 15.79
C GLY A 167 -0.95 -2.90 14.90
N ILE A 168 0.35 -2.69 14.73
CA ILE A 168 0.86 -1.40 14.31
C ILE A 168 0.49 -1.01 12.88
N GLU A 169 0.53 -1.96 11.94
CA GLU A 169 0.20 -1.72 10.53
C GLU A 169 -1.25 -1.26 10.38
N ALA A 170 -2.16 -1.79 11.19
CA ALA A 170 -3.56 -1.41 11.19
C ALA A 170 -3.73 0.06 11.60
N VAL A 171 -3.05 0.49 12.67
CA VAL A 171 -3.10 1.86 13.18
C VAL A 171 -2.47 2.83 12.18
N ILE A 172 -1.22 2.59 11.78
CA ILE A 172 -0.46 3.54 10.94
C ILE A 172 -1.02 3.63 9.52
N ARG A 173 -1.75 2.62 9.04
CA ARG A 173 -2.40 2.68 7.73
C ARG A 173 -3.82 3.19 7.81
N GLY A 174 -4.61 2.77 8.81
CA GLY A 174 -6.06 2.98 8.86
C GLY A 174 -6.50 4.42 8.97
N LYS A 175 -5.68 5.27 9.59
CA LYS A 175 -5.99 6.68 9.83
C LYS A 175 -4.93 7.60 9.18
N PRO A 176 -5.29 8.86 8.87
CA PRO A 176 -4.30 9.93 8.70
C PRO A 176 -3.33 9.96 9.89
N VAL A 177 -2.07 10.34 9.65
CA VAL A 177 -1.04 10.30 10.72
C VAL A 177 -1.35 11.35 11.78
N GLU A 178 -1.93 12.46 11.35
CA GLU A 178 -2.30 13.61 12.17
C GLU A 178 -3.43 13.27 13.15
N SER A 179 -4.26 12.27 12.83
CA SER A 179 -5.38 11.82 13.67
C SER A 179 -5.03 10.60 14.54
N ILE A 180 -3.75 10.29 14.71
CA ILE A 180 -3.31 9.25 15.67
C ILE A 180 -3.27 9.91 17.05
N GLU A 181 -4.04 9.36 18.00
CA GLU A 181 -4.19 9.89 19.36
C GLU A 181 -2.92 9.73 20.20
N GLU A 182 -2.31 8.54 20.17
CA GLU A 182 -1.06 8.23 20.87
C GLU A 182 0.10 7.95 19.90
N PRO A 183 0.55 8.96 19.14
CA PRO A 183 1.55 8.79 18.08
C PRO A 183 2.90 8.32 18.62
N VAL A 184 3.26 8.71 19.85
CA VAL A 184 4.55 8.37 20.48
C VAL A 184 4.60 6.86 20.74
N ASN A 185 3.59 6.27 21.37
CA ASN A 185 3.52 4.83 21.62
C ASN A 185 3.56 4.04 20.31
N VAL A 186 2.81 4.48 19.30
CA VAL A 186 2.81 3.88 17.96
C VAL A 186 4.19 3.99 17.31
N ALA A 187 4.85 5.15 17.39
CA ALA A 187 6.17 5.35 16.82
C ALA A 187 7.24 4.52 17.54
N ILE A 188 7.16 4.37 18.87
CA ILE A 188 8.08 3.53 19.65
C ILE A 188 8.01 2.09 19.15
N GLU A 189 6.81 1.53 19.00
CA GLU A 189 6.64 0.17 18.49
C GLU A 189 7.14 0.04 17.03
N LEU A 190 6.91 1.07 16.21
CA LEU A 190 7.41 1.11 14.83
C LEU A 190 8.94 1.11 14.79
N ILE A 191 9.57 1.94 15.62
CA ILE A 191 11.02 2.07 15.72
C ILE A 191 11.62 0.74 16.18
N LYS A 192 11.09 0.12 17.24
CA LYS A 192 11.54 -1.19 17.72
C LYS A 192 11.48 -2.24 16.62
N ARG A 193 10.34 -2.31 15.92
CA ARG A 193 10.16 -3.22 14.79
C ARG A 193 11.15 -2.96 13.66
N ILE A 194 11.37 -1.70 13.29
CA ILE A 194 12.33 -1.33 12.25
C ILE A 194 13.76 -1.72 12.66
N LEU A 195 14.16 -1.41 13.89
CA LEU A 195 15.50 -1.73 14.41
C LEU A 195 15.74 -3.23 14.51
N HIS A 196 14.71 -4.03 14.81
CA HIS A 196 14.80 -5.49 14.81
C HIS A 196 15.23 -6.05 13.44
N TYR A 197 14.64 -5.54 12.35
CA TYR A 197 14.99 -5.99 10.98
C TYR A 197 16.19 -5.24 10.38
N ASN A 198 16.42 -4.00 10.78
CA ASN A 198 17.51 -3.18 10.29
C ASN A 198 18.02 -2.23 11.39
N PRO A 199 19.02 -2.65 12.18
CA PRO A 199 19.60 -1.83 13.25
C PRO A 199 20.22 -0.51 12.77
N LYS A 200 20.55 -0.40 11.47
CA LYS A 200 21.16 0.80 10.87
C LYS A 200 20.12 1.73 10.24
N ALA A 201 18.82 1.43 10.31
CA ALA A 201 17.79 2.17 9.58
C ALA A 201 17.76 3.66 9.91
N PHE A 202 17.82 4.03 11.19
CA PHE A 202 17.80 5.43 11.63
C PHE A 202 19.13 6.15 11.38
N LYS A 203 20.25 5.43 11.39
CA LYS A 203 21.55 5.95 10.94
C LYS A 203 21.50 6.34 9.47
N ILE A 204 20.93 5.48 8.61
CA ILE A 204 20.79 5.74 7.18
C ILE A 204 19.81 6.88 6.92
N ALA A 205 18.65 6.88 7.58
CA ALA A 205 17.56 7.82 7.29
C ALA A 205 17.73 9.21 7.92
N TYR A 206 18.41 9.31 9.07
CA TYR A 206 18.51 10.55 9.86
C TYR A 206 19.92 10.85 10.37
N GLY A 207 20.91 9.99 10.15
CA GLY A 207 22.23 10.12 10.77
C GLY A 207 22.17 10.03 12.30
N ILE A 208 21.30 9.17 12.83
CA ILE A 208 21.06 8.95 14.27
C ILE A 208 21.62 7.56 14.63
N THR A 209 22.49 7.50 15.63
CA THR A 209 23.16 6.26 16.07
C THR A 209 22.51 5.63 17.30
N GLU A 210 21.66 6.39 17.96
CA GLU A 210 20.84 5.98 19.09
C GLU A 210 19.93 4.80 18.69
N THR A 211 19.77 3.86 19.60
CA THR A 211 18.90 2.68 19.43
C THR A 211 17.66 2.74 20.32
N ASP A 212 17.67 3.58 21.36
CA ASP A 212 16.50 3.80 22.20
C ASP A 212 15.44 4.61 21.42
N PRO A 213 14.19 4.12 21.30
CA PRO A 213 13.15 4.80 20.54
C PRO A 213 12.84 6.23 21.01
N ILE A 214 12.87 6.49 22.32
CA ILE A 214 12.58 7.82 22.85
C ILE A 214 13.73 8.77 22.50
N LYS A 215 14.98 8.34 22.68
CA LYS A 215 16.16 9.12 22.26
C LYS A 215 16.19 9.40 20.77
N ILE A 216 15.79 8.44 19.93
CA ILE A 216 15.65 8.68 18.49
C ILE A 216 14.64 9.81 18.23
N LEU A 217 13.48 9.79 18.89
CA LEU A 217 12.45 10.83 18.73
C LEU A 217 12.92 12.20 19.23
N GLU A 218 13.56 12.26 20.39
CA GLU A 218 14.18 13.48 20.95
C GLU A 218 15.21 14.06 19.98
N THR A 219 16.14 13.23 19.48
CA THR A 219 17.18 13.67 18.53
C THR A 219 16.56 14.16 17.21
N ILE A 220 15.49 13.51 16.72
CA ILE A 220 14.75 14.00 15.53
C ILE A 220 14.11 15.36 15.81
N ALA A 221 13.44 15.53 16.95
CA ALA A 221 12.80 16.78 17.32
C ALA A 221 13.82 17.92 17.41
N LEU A 222 14.95 17.69 18.10
CA LEU A 222 16.03 18.66 18.24
C LEU A 222 16.67 19.04 16.89
N LYS A 223 17.03 18.05 16.05
CA LYS A 223 17.59 18.30 14.70
C LYS A 223 16.65 19.10 13.79
N ARG A 224 15.34 19.05 14.04
CA ARG A 224 14.31 19.78 13.28
C ARG A 224 13.90 21.11 13.91
N GLY A 225 14.40 21.43 15.10
CA GLY A 225 13.97 22.60 15.85
C GLY A 225 12.54 22.50 16.36
N TRP A 226 12.00 21.29 16.50
CA TRP A 226 10.66 21.06 17.05
C TRP A 226 10.74 21.07 18.57
N ILE A 227 10.50 22.24 19.14
CA ILE A 227 10.61 22.49 20.59
C ILE A 227 9.32 23.19 21.04
N TYR A 228 8.78 22.79 22.20
CA TYR A 228 7.64 23.48 22.79
C TYR A 228 8.05 24.86 23.31
N LYS A 229 7.35 25.90 22.88
CA LYS A 229 7.66 27.30 23.28
C LYS A 229 7.62 27.55 24.79
N LYS A 230 6.78 26.80 25.53
CA LYS A 230 6.58 27.01 26.97
C LYS A 230 7.62 26.26 27.81
N THR A 231 7.74 24.95 27.60
CA THR A 231 8.62 24.09 28.41
C THR A 231 10.06 24.07 27.90
N HIS A 232 10.30 24.53 26.67
CA HIS A 232 11.59 24.38 25.96
C HIS A 232 12.02 22.92 25.76
N GLU A 233 11.09 21.98 25.89
CA GLU A 233 11.35 20.55 25.69
C GLU A 233 11.17 20.14 24.23
N PRO A 234 11.88 19.09 23.77
CA PRO A 234 11.70 18.52 22.44
C PRO A 234 10.24 18.05 22.22
N ASN A 235 9.65 18.44 21.10
CA ASN A 235 8.32 17.99 20.71
C ASN A 235 8.41 16.60 20.06
N ILE A 236 8.42 15.57 20.92
CA ILE A 236 8.47 14.16 20.51
C ILE A 236 7.21 13.69 19.78
N ASP A 237 6.09 14.37 19.98
CA ASP A 237 4.81 14.12 19.30
C ASP A 237 4.89 14.38 17.80
N GLU A 238 5.51 15.50 17.41
CA GLU A 238 5.73 15.83 16.01
C GLU A 238 6.80 14.92 15.39
N ALA A 239 7.85 14.59 16.16
CA ALA A 239 8.85 13.61 15.74
C ALA A 239 8.24 12.23 15.47
N ALA A 240 7.34 11.76 16.33
CA ALA A 240 6.65 10.49 16.18
C ALA A 240 5.80 10.44 14.90
N ARG A 241 5.02 11.50 14.65
CA ARG A 241 4.26 11.64 13.39
C ARG A 241 5.17 11.70 12.17
N ALA A 242 6.31 12.39 12.27
CA ALA A 242 7.30 12.45 11.20
C ALA A 242 7.90 11.08 10.88
N VAL A 243 8.25 10.27 11.90
CA VAL A 243 8.74 8.90 11.72
C VAL A 243 7.71 8.03 11.00
N ILE A 244 6.44 8.08 11.40
CA ILE A 244 5.36 7.31 10.74
C ILE A 244 5.19 7.75 9.27
N ARG A 245 5.24 9.06 8.98
CA ARG A 245 5.18 9.56 7.59
C ARG A 245 6.38 9.11 6.76
N ASP A 246 7.58 9.23 7.32
CA ASP A 246 8.84 8.86 6.66
C ASP A 246 8.94 7.34 6.42
N TYR A 247 8.35 6.52 7.30
CA TYR A 247 8.12 5.09 7.06
C TYR A 247 7.23 4.87 5.83
N HIS A 248 6.08 5.53 5.72
CA HIS A 248 5.19 5.35 4.56
C HIS A 248 5.80 5.83 3.24
N ARG A 249 6.61 6.89 3.30
CA ARG A 249 7.36 7.46 2.17
C ARG A 249 8.56 6.62 1.74
N GLY A 250 8.95 5.61 2.52
CA GLY A 250 10.10 4.76 2.22
C GLY A 250 11.45 5.39 2.53
N LYS A 251 11.50 6.49 3.29
CA LYS A 251 12.75 7.13 3.71
C LYS A 251 13.52 6.27 4.72
N ILE A 252 12.80 5.58 5.60
CA ILE A 252 13.38 4.68 6.60
C ILE A 252 13.50 3.29 5.96
N PRO A 253 14.73 2.77 5.74
CA PRO A 253 14.92 1.49 5.06
C PRO A 253 14.50 0.34 5.97
N PHE A 254 13.50 -0.42 5.52
CA PHE A 254 12.89 -1.52 6.26
C PHE A 254 12.32 -2.56 5.30
N TYR A 255 12.53 -3.84 5.58
CA TYR A 255 11.82 -4.95 4.96
C TYR A 255 11.89 -6.20 5.83
N VAL A 256 10.88 -7.06 5.68
CA VAL A 256 10.84 -8.42 6.21
C VAL A 256 11.35 -9.37 5.11
N PRO A 257 12.35 -10.23 5.41
CA PRO A 257 12.78 -11.26 4.47
C PRO A 257 11.62 -12.20 4.07
N PRO A 258 11.56 -12.64 2.81
CA PRO A 258 10.60 -13.65 2.40
C PRO A 258 10.83 -14.98 3.15
N PRO A 259 9.78 -15.77 3.42
CA PRO A 259 9.94 -17.09 4.02
C PRO A 259 10.88 -17.97 3.18
N SER A 260 11.71 -18.75 3.86
CA SER A 260 12.47 -19.83 3.24
C SER A 260 11.47 -20.78 2.57
N CYS A 261 11.49 -20.82 1.23
CA CYS A 261 10.64 -21.70 0.42
C CYS A 261 11.26 -23.08 0.31
#